data_AF-M0M5S7-F1
#
_entry.id   AF-M0M5S7-F1
#
_cell.length_a   1.000
_cell.length_b   1.000
_cell.length_c   1.000
_cell.angle_alpha   90.00
_cell.angle_beta   90.00
_cell.angle_gamma   90.00
#
_symmetry.space_group_name_H-M   'P 1'
#
loop_
_entity.id
_entity.type
_entity.pdbx_description
1 polymer ?
#
loop_
_entity_poly.entity_id
_entity_poly.type
_entity_poly.pdbx_seq_one_letter_code
_entity_poly.pdbx_strand_id
1 'polypeptide(L)'
;MAPEWPPAPPEGYRKHEPKYEQSRFVTAILFCWLIGVLVTVPALVIGVHDPDTAVRVIREVLQPDTADEWTAYILWLIGMFTVLLVSHEALHALAGRWFGLRTAFQFEYHHPLSWSPEIVTYGRFQSGGELFVIALAPLVILTPVSIVALVWSQHLWIIASAAVLAFGNSAGAVGDLASVWTFWDLPDGELIYHDSEGRRQYYTPMNEEK
;
A
#
# COMPACT_ATOMS: atom_id res chain seq x y z
N MET A 1 11.68 15.75 -27.91
CA MET A 1 11.81 14.32 -28.23
C MET A 1 11.74 13.57 -26.92
N ALA A 2 10.86 12.57 -26.79
CA ALA A 2 10.86 11.71 -25.62
C ALA A 2 12.22 10.98 -25.57
N PRO A 3 12.84 10.83 -24.38
CA PRO A 3 14.06 10.03 -24.26
C PRO A 3 13.79 8.61 -24.76
N GLU A 4 14.80 7.99 -25.37
CA GLU A 4 14.74 6.61 -25.85
C GLU A 4 14.41 5.65 -24.68
N TRP A 5 13.46 4.72 -24.90
CA TRP A 5 13.03 3.75 -23.90
C TRP A 5 13.51 2.33 -24.24
N PRO A 6 14.06 1.57 -23.27
CA PRO A 6 14.44 2.03 -21.93
C PRO A 6 15.71 2.89 -21.98
N PRO A 7 15.94 3.78 -20.99
CA PRO A 7 17.12 4.64 -20.99
C PRO A 7 18.42 3.82 -21.01
N ALA A 8 19.48 4.42 -21.53
CA ALA A 8 20.81 3.82 -21.49
C ALA A 8 21.22 3.52 -20.03
N PRO A 9 21.86 2.37 -19.77
CA PRO A 9 22.33 2.06 -18.43
C PRO A 9 23.34 3.13 -17.93
N PRO A 10 23.37 3.44 -16.64
CA PRO A 10 24.45 4.23 -16.05
C PRO A 10 25.80 3.55 -16.26
N GLU A 11 26.89 4.32 -16.18
CA GLU A 11 28.24 3.78 -16.25
C GLU A 11 28.44 2.69 -15.17
N GLY A 12 29.00 1.54 -15.56
CA GLY A 12 29.20 0.39 -14.67
C GLY A 12 27.98 -0.52 -14.49
N TYR A 13 26.86 -0.25 -15.16
CA TYR A 13 25.64 -1.06 -15.10
C TYR A 13 25.28 -1.69 -16.45
N ARG A 14 24.62 -2.84 -16.39
CA ARG A 14 24.00 -3.49 -17.56
C ARG A 14 22.51 -3.68 -17.34
N LYS A 15 21.73 -3.74 -18.42
CA LYS A 15 20.30 -4.08 -18.33
C LYS A 15 20.14 -5.48 -17.74
N HIS A 16 19.16 -5.63 -16.86
CA HIS A 16 18.75 -6.89 -16.27
C HIS A 16 17.25 -7.09 -16.53
N GLU A 17 16.83 -8.32 -16.78
CA GLU A 17 15.43 -8.70 -16.95
C GLU A 17 15.12 -9.82 -15.94
N PRO A 18 14.86 -9.47 -14.67
CA PRO A 18 14.60 -10.46 -13.65
C PRO A 18 13.35 -11.27 -14.01
N LYS A 19 13.46 -12.59 -14.00
CA LYS A 19 12.30 -13.49 -14.11
C LYS A 19 11.59 -13.51 -12.76
N TYR A 20 10.59 -12.65 -12.60
CA TYR A 20 9.84 -12.59 -11.36
C TYR A 20 8.71 -13.62 -11.37
N GLU A 21 8.83 -14.63 -10.52
CA GLU A 21 7.72 -15.50 -10.12
C GLU A 21 7.53 -15.35 -8.61
N GLN A 22 6.40 -14.78 -8.20
CA GLN A 22 6.09 -14.67 -6.77
C GLN A 22 6.05 -16.08 -6.17
N SER A 23 6.96 -16.35 -5.25
CA SER A 23 7.04 -17.63 -4.56
C SER A 23 5.73 -17.93 -3.83
N ARG A 24 5.27 -19.19 -3.90
CA ARG A 24 4.08 -19.67 -3.16
C ARG A 24 4.21 -19.42 -1.65
N PHE A 25 5.44 -19.42 -1.14
CA PHE A 25 5.73 -19.10 0.25
C PHE A 25 5.36 -17.65 0.59
N VAL A 26 5.70 -16.69 -0.27
CA VAL A 26 5.35 -15.27 -0.10
C VAL A 26 3.83 -15.10 -0.13
N THR A 27 3.16 -15.76 -1.08
CA THR A 27 1.69 -15.75 -1.13
C THR A 27 1.07 -16.31 0.15
N ALA A 28 1.61 -17.39 0.71
CA ALA A 28 1.15 -17.94 1.98
C ALA A 28 1.37 -16.96 3.15
N ILE A 29 2.52 -16.28 3.20
CA ILE A 29 2.78 -15.24 4.22
C ILE A 29 1.79 -14.09 4.10
N LEU A 30 1.55 -13.58 2.89
CA LEU A 30 0.58 -12.50 2.65
C LEU A 30 -0.85 -12.92 3.01
N PHE A 31 -1.21 -14.18 2.79
CA PHE A 31 -2.49 -14.71 3.24
C PHE A 31 -2.59 -14.83 4.77
N CYS A 32 -1.53 -15.32 5.43
CA CYS A 32 -1.44 -15.33 6.90
C CYS A 32 -1.50 -13.91 7.49
N TRP A 33 -0.90 -12.93 6.81
CA TRP A 33 -1.01 -11.52 7.16
C TRP A 33 -2.46 -11.03 7.12
N LEU A 34 -3.20 -11.32 6.05
CA LEU A 34 -4.62 -10.96 5.94
C LEU A 34 -5.47 -11.59 7.05
N ILE A 35 -5.25 -12.87 7.37
CA ILE A 35 -5.92 -13.53 8.50
C ILE A 35 -5.53 -12.83 9.81
N GLY A 36 -4.25 -12.53 10.00
CA GLY A 36 -3.74 -11.82 11.16
C GLY A 36 -4.43 -10.48 11.34
N VAL A 37 -4.57 -9.68 10.29
CA VAL A 37 -5.29 -8.39 10.30
C VAL A 37 -6.77 -8.58 10.66
N LEU A 38 -7.44 -9.57 10.05
CA LEU A 38 -8.85 -9.88 10.31
C LEU A 38 -9.13 -10.25 11.77
N VAL A 39 -8.18 -10.91 12.44
CA VAL A 39 -8.30 -11.28 13.86
C VAL A 39 -7.84 -10.15 14.78
N THR A 40 -6.72 -9.51 14.45
CA THR A 40 -6.04 -8.56 15.35
C THR A 40 -6.81 -7.25 15.47
N VAL A 41 -7.43 -6.73 14.41
CA VAL A 41 -8.17 -5.46 14.48
C VAL A 41 -9.39 -5.59 15.40
N PRO A 42 -10.29 -6.60 15.26
CA PRO A 42 -11.37 -6.82 16.23
C PRO A 42 -10.85 -7.12 17.64
N ALA A 43 -9.79 -7.93 17.77
CA ALA A 43 -9.20 -8.22 19.08
C ALA A 43 -8.67 -6.96 19.76
N LEU A 44 -8.11 -6.01 19.00
CA LEU A 44 -7.66 -4.72 19.51
C LEU A 44 -8.83 -3.86 19.99
N VAL A 45 -9.93 -3.81 19.23
CA VAL A 45 -11.15 -3.10 19.66
C VAL A 45 -11.65 -3.67 20.99
N ILE A 46 -11.76 -4.99 21.09
CA ILE A 46 -12.21 -5.68 22.32
C ILE A 46 -11.24 -5.44 23.48
N GLY A 47 -9.93 -5.54 23.22
CA GLY A 47 -8.90 -5.39 24.24
C GLY A 47 -8.79 -3.98 24.81
N VAL A 48 -9.10 -2.96 24.01
CA VAL A 48 -9.03 -1.54 24.41
C VAL A 48 -10.35 -1.06 25.01
N HIS A 49 -11.47 -1.40 24.38
CA HIS A 49 -12.79 -0.81 24.66
C HIS A 49 -13.82 -1.76 25.20
N ASP A 50 -13.47 -3.01 25.52
CA ASP A 50 -14.36 -4.09 25.95
C ASP A 50 -15.26 -4.72 24.85
N PRO A 51 -15.78 -5.95 25.08
CA PRO A 51 -16.64 -6.64 24.11
C PRO A 51 -17.97 -5.94 23.82
N ASP A 52 -18.56 -5.22 24.78
CA ASP A 52 -19.84 -4.55 24.60
C ASP A 52 -19.69 -3.38 23.62
N THR A 53 -18.57 -2.65 23.67
CA THR A 53 -18.26 -1.62 22.67
C THR A 53 -18.14 -2.21 21.27
N ALA A 54 -17.48 -3.37 21.11
CA ALA A 54 -17.39 -4.04 19.81
C ALA A 54 -18.78 -4.43 19.27
N VAL A 55 -19.66 -4.97 20.12
CA VAL A 55 -21.05 -5.29 19.76
C VAL A 55 -21.82 -4.03 19.37
N ARG A 56 -21.63 -2.92 20.09
CA ARG A 56 -22.25 -1.63 19.77
C ARG A 56 -21.77 -1.05 18.46
N VAL A 57 -20.48 -1.13 18.13
CA VAL A 57 -19.97 -0.74 16.81
C VAL A 57 -20.68 -1.53 15.72
N ILE A 58 -20.81 -2.85 15.88
CA ILE A 58 -21.49 -3.69 14.89
C ILE A 58 -22.96 -3.27 14.73
N ARG A 59 -23.69 -3.13 15.83
CA ARG A 59 -25.13 -2.84 15.79
C ARG A 59 -25.45 -1.40 15.37
N GLU A 60 -24.74 -0.43 15.94
CA GLU A 60 -25.08 0.99 15.79
C GLU A 60 -24.40 1.64 14.57
N VAL A 61 -23.35 1.02 14.00
CA VAL A 61 -22.61 1.57 12.86
C VAL A 61 -22.65 0.64 11.65
N LEU A 62 -22.39 -0.65 11.83
CA LEU A 62 -22.22 -1.59 10.71
C LEU A 62 -23.51 -2.31 10.30
N GLN A 63 -24.59 -2.17 11.07
CA GLN A 63 -25.87 -2.83 10.83
C GLN A 63 -27.02 -1.81 10.79
N PRO A 64 -27.07 -0.96 9.75
CA PRO A 64 -28.16 -0.01 9.57
C PRO A 64 -29.52 -0.72 9.35
N ASP A 65 -30.57 -0.23 10.01
CA ASP A 65 -31.91 -0.81 9.98
C ASP A 65 -32.91 0.04 9.18
N THR A 66 -32.69 1.35 9.09
CA THR A 66 -33.56 2.30 8.38
C THR A 66 -32.93 2.84 7.09
N ALA A 67 -33.74 3.39 6.18
CA ALA A 67 -33.23 3.97 4.93
C ALA A 67 -32.26 5.14 5.15
N ASP A 68 -32.50 5.96 6.18
CA ASP A 68 -31.62 7.08 6.53
C ASP A 68 -30.28 6.59 7.09
N GLU A 69 -30.30 5.55 7.93
CA GLU A 69 -29.08 4.90 8.43
C GLU A 69 -28.29 4.23 7.31
N TRP A 70 -28.95 3.55 6.37
CA TRP A 70 -28.31 3.00 5.18
C TRP A 70 -27.65 4.09 4.34
N THR A 71 -28.31 5.23 4.17
CA THR A 71 -27.75 6.36 3.44
C THR A 71 -26.51 6.90 4.14
N ALA A 72 -26.58 7.10 5.46
CA ALA A 72 -25.44 7.54 6.26
C ALA A 72 -24.28 6.54 6.21
N TYR A 73 -24.57 5.24 6.34
CA TYR A 73 -23.58 4.17 6.25
C TYR A 73 -22.89 4.11 4.89
N ILE A 74 -23.63 4.20 3.78
CA ILE A 74 -23.05 4.20 2.43
C ILE A 74 -22.19 5.44 2.20
N LEU A 75 -22.66 6.62 2.59
CA LEU A 75 -21.89 7.86 2.48
C LEU A 75 -20.62 7.80 3.32
N TRP A 76 -20.71 7.28 4.54
CA TRP A 76 -19.56 7.03 5.40
C TRP A 76 -18.58 6.06 4.75
N LEU A 77 -19.06 4.93 4.22
CA LEU A 77 -18.23 3.92 3.58
C LEU A 77 -17.48 4.50 2.36
N ILE A 78 -18.17 5.22 1.48
CA ILE A 78 -17.57 5.92 0.33
C ILE A 78 -16.52 6.93 0.83
N GLY A 79 -16.85 7.71 1.86
CA GLY A 79 -15.93 8.66 2.47
C GLY A 79 -14.68 7.99 3.01
N MET A 80 -14.82 6.87 3.75
CA MET A 80 -13.70 6.13 4.31
C MET A 80 -12.81 5.49 3.26
N PHE A 81 -13.39 4.90 2.20
CA PHE A 81 -12.61 4.39 1.08
C PHE A 81 -11.88 5.50 0.34
N THR A 82 -12.52 6.65 0.14
CA THR A 82 -11.89 7.82 -0.48
C THR A 82 -10.71 8.32 0.36
N VAL A 83 -10.91 8.46 1.68
CA VAL A 83 -9.85 8.88 2.62
C VAL A 83 -8.71 7.87 2.60
N LEU A 84 -9.01 6.57 2.69
CA LEU A 84 -8.01 5.51 2.63
C LEU A 84 -7.18 5.61 1.36
N LEU A 85 -7.84 5.59 0.21
CA LEU A 85 -7.18 5.57 -1.09
C LEU A 85 -6.32 6.81 -1.31
N VAL A 86 -6.90 8.00 -1.12
CA VAL A 86 -6.19 9.27 -1.34
C VAL A 86 -5.01 9.39 -0.38
N SER A 87 -5.19 9.02 0.90
CA SER A 87 -4.10 9.10 1.87
C SER A 87 -3.00 8.08 1.58
N HIS A 88 -3.36 6.88 1.15
CA HIS A 88 -2.42 5.81 0.82
C HIS A 88 -1.53 6.24 -0.37
N GLU A 89 -2.14 6.62 -1.48
CA GLU A 89 -1.41 7.10 -2.66
C GLU A 89 -0.61 8.38 -2.39
N ALA A 90 -1.17 9.31 -1.61
CA ALA A 90 -0.46 10.54 -1.24
C ALA A 90 0.80 10.25 -0.42
N LEU A 91 0.82 9.21 0.40
CA LEU A 91 1.99 8.83 1.19
C LEU A 91 3.08 8.19 0.34
N HIS A 92 2.74 7.34 -0.64
CA HIS A 92 3.71 6.91 -1.65
C HIS A 92 4.30 8.11 -2.40
N ALA A 93 3.43 9.03 -2.85
CA ALA A 93 3.86 10.22 -3.53
C ALA A 93 4.79 11.08 -2.67
N LEU A 94 4.44 11.31 -1.41
CA LEU A 94 5.22 12.10 -0.46
C LEU A 94 6.59 11.45 -0.19
N ALA A 95 6.62 10.13 0.03
CA ALA A 95 7.87 9.39 0.20
C ALA A 95 8.74 9.47 -1.06
N GLY A 96 8.17 9.31 -2.25
CA GLY A 96 8.91 9.48 -3.51
C GLY A 96 9.49 10.88 -3.66
N ARG A 97 8.70 11.92 -3.37
CA ARG A 97 9.12 13.33 -3.40
C ARG A 97 10.21 13.63 -2.38
N TRP A 98 10.18 12.98 -1.21
CA TRP A 98 11.23 13.09 -0.20
C TRP A 98 12.60 12.65 -0.74
N PHE A 99 12.63 11.61 -1.58
CA PHE A 99 13.83 11.17 -2.30
C PHE A 99 14.15 12.00 -3.56
N GLY A 100 13.42 13.09 -3.81
CA GLY A 100 13.63 13.93 -5.01
C GLY A 100 13.12 13.30 -6.30
N LEU A 101 12.25 12.29 -6.23
CA LEU A 101 11.59 11.70 -7.39
C LEU A 101 10.41 12.56 -7.85
N ARG A 102 10.04 12.42 -9.11
CA ARG A 102 8.77 12.95 -9.63
C ARG A 102 7.67 11.91 -9.41
N THR A 103 6.44 12.36 -9.39
CA THR A 103 5.26 11.50 -9.18
C THR A 103 4.24 11.75 -10.26
N ALA A 104 3.66 10.68 -10.79
CA ALA A 104 2.55 10.71 -11.74
C ALA A 104 1.46 9.79 -11.21
N PHE A 105 0.21 10.21 -11.37
CA PHE A 105 -0.94 9.38 -11.08
C PHE A 105 -1.33 8.61 -12.32
N GLN A 106 -1.54 7.31 -12.19
CA GLN A 106 -2.03 6.46 -13.26
C GLN A 106 -3.05 5.46 -12.74
N PHE A 107 -3.67 4.77 -13.69
CA PHE A 107 -4.55 3.65 -13.41
C PHE A 107 -3.92 2.40 -14.01
N GLU A 108 -3.52 1.46 -13.17
CA GLU A 108 -3.15 0.14 -13.64
C GLU A 108 -4.42 -0.63 -14.00
N TYR A 109 -4.47 -1.13 -15.23
CA TYR A 109 -5.57 -1.97 -15.70
C TYR A 109 -5.05 -3.37 -15.99
N HIS A 110 -5.42 -4.33 -15.16
CA HIS A 110 -5.09 -5.74 -15.40
C HIS A 110 -6.20 -6.46 -16.16
N HIS A 111 -7.46 -6.27 -15.76
CA HIS A 111 -8.65 -6.86 -16.40
C HIS A 111 -9.92 -6.11 -15.97
N PRO A 112 -11.12 -6.38 -16.53
CA PRO A 112 -12.33 -5.55 -16.31
C PRO A 112 -12.77 -5.37 -14.86
N LEU A 113 -12.35 -6.26 -13.95
CA LEU A 113 -12.68 -6.21 -12.52
C LEU A 113 -11.49 -5.78 -11.65
N SER A 114 -10.34 -5.46 -12.24
CA SER A 114 -9.14 -5.02 -11.54
C SER A 114 -8.56 -3.80 -12.24
N TRP A 115 -8.92 -2.66 -11.66
CA TRP A 115 -8.38 -1.35 -11.93
C TRP A 115 -7.88 -0.82 -10.59
N SER A 116 -6.61 -0.41 -10.54
CA SER A 116 -6.04 0.18 -9.34
C SER A 116 -5.49 1.55 -9.68
N PRO A 117 -5.98 2.63 -9.06
CA PRO A 117 -5.24 3.89 -9.06
C PRO A 117 -3.90 3.66 -8.37
N GLU A 118 -2.84 4.23 -8.91
CA GLU A 118 -1.49 4.11 -8.37
C GLU A 118 -0.68 5.39 -8.62
N ILE A 119 0.30 5.63 -7.75
CA ILE A 119 1.33 6.65 -7.94
C ILE A 119 2.63 6.01 -8.41
N VAL A 120 3.06 6.39 -9.61
CA VAL A 120 4.41 6.07 -10.11
C VAL A 120 5.39 7.12 -9.67
N THR A 121 6.51 6.68 -9.12
CA THR A 121 7.68 7.50 -8.84
C THR A 121 8.69 7.38 -9.99
N TYR A 122 9.15 8.50 -10.55
CA TYR A 122 9.97 8.51 -11.77
C TYR A 122 10.99 9.67 -11.81
N GLY A 123 11.80 9.70 -12.86
CA GLY A 123 12.66 10.84 -13.21
C GLY A 123 14.16 10.64 -12.96
N ARG A 124 14.54 9.58 -12.24
CA ARG A 124 15.92 9.08 -12.14
C ARG A 124 15.91 7.59 -11.81
N PHE A 125 17.09 6.98 -11.86
CA PHE A 125 17.33 5.65 -11.32
C PHE A 125 17.09 5.64 -9.80
N GLN A 126 16.47 4.58 -9.33
CA GLN A 126 16.02 4.38 -7.95
C GLN A 126 16.68 3.13 -7.40
N SER A 127 17.16 3.19 -6.17
CA SER A 127 17.68 2.01 -5.47
C SER A 127 16.53 1.17 -4.90
N GLY A 128 16.78 -0.12 -4.68
CA GLY A 128 15.84 -0.99 -3.97
C GLY A 128 15.46 -0.46 -2.58
N GLY A 129 16.40 0.17 -1.87
CA GLY A 129 16.15 0.77 -0.56
C GLY A 129 15.19 1.97 -0.60
N GLU A 130 15.31 2.84 -1.61
CA GLU A 130 14.37 3.96 -1.81
C GLU A 130 12.95 3.44 -2.08
N LEU A 131 12.84 2.47 -2.98
CA LEU A 131 11.57 1.85 -3.34
C LEU A 131 10.95 1.07 -2.19
N PHE A 132 11.76 0.42 -1.36
CA PHE A 132 11.32 -0.24 -0.13
C PHE A 132 10.65 0.75 0.82
N VAL A 133 11.29 1.90 1.07
CA VAL A 133 10.73 2.95 1.95
C VAL A 133 9.45 3.53 1.36
N ILE A 134 9.44 3.80 0.05
CA ILE A 134 8.26 4.33 -0.64
C ILE A 134 7.07 3.36 -0.53
N ALA A 135 7.29 2.08 -0.82
CA ALA A 135 6.27 1.04 -0.76
C ALA A 135 5.71 0.86 0.66
N LEU A 136 6.55 0.90 1.70
CA LEU A 136 6.08 0.75 3.08
C LEU A 136 5.45 2.00 3.68
N ALA A 137 5.63 3.18 3.08
CA ALA A 137 5.23 4.46 3.67
C ALA A 137 3.75 4.49 4.13
N PRO A 138 2.76 4.04 3.34
CA PRO A 138 1.37 4.05 3.79
C PRO A 138 1.13 3.09 4.96
N LEU A 139 1.73 1.90 4.91
CA LEU A 139 1.58 0.91 5.98
C LEU A 139 2.13 1.42 7.30
N VAL A 140 3.33 2.01 7.30
CA VAL A 140 4.00 2.48 8.53
C VAL A 140 3.44 3.80 9.07
N ILE A 141 2.64 4.54 8.30
CA ILE A 141 2.04 5.81 8.73
C ILE A 141 0.54 5.64 9.04
N LEU A 142 -0.25 5.14 8.09
CA LEU A 142 -1.71 5.05 8.28
C LEU A 142 -2.10 4.03 9.33
N THR A 143 -1.37 2.91 9.44
CA THR A 143 -1.71 1.89 10.45
C THR A 143 -1.49 2.42 11.87
N PRO A 144 -0.33 3.02 12.24
CA PRO A 144 -0.18 3.64 13.56
C PRO A 144 -1.17 4.78 13.82
N VAL A 145 -1.43 5.65 12.85
CA VAL A 145 -2.43 6.73 12.99
C VAL A 145 -3.82 6.15 13.28
N SER A 146 -4.19 5.09 12.56
CA SER A 146 -5.46 4.38 12.78
C SER A 146 -5.51 3.72 14.15
N ILE A 147 -4.42 3.07 14.59
CA ILE A 147 -4.33 2.48 15.93
C ILE A 147 -4.46 3.56 17.01
N VAL A 148 -3.79 4.71 16.87
CA VAL A 148 -3.89 5.83 17.82
C VAL A 148 -5.32 6.36 17.88
N ALA A 149 -5.97 6.57 16.73
CA ALA A 149 -7.36 7.02 16.67
C ALA A 149 -8.32 6.00 17.31
N LEU A 150 -8.09 4.71 17.07
CA LEU A 150 -8.85 3.62 17.67
C LEU A 150 -8.67 3.62 19.19
N VAL A 151 -7.44 3.72 19.69
CA VAL A 151 -7.14 3.64 21.12
C VAL A 151 -7.69 4.84 21.90
N TRP A 152 -7.58 6.04 21.33
CA TRP A 152 -7.91 7.26 22.05
C TRP A 152 -9.41 7.61 21.99
N SER A 153 -10.12 7.19 20.95
CA SER A 153 -11.52 7.57 20.77
C SER A 153 -12.48 6.74 21.64
N GLN A 154 -13.49 7.40 22.20
CA GLN A 154 -14.66 6.76 22.82
C GLN A 154 -15.91 6.81 21.92
N HIS A 155 -15.83 7.49 20.78
CA HIS A 155 -16.94 7.66 19.86
C HIS A 155 -17.00 6.49 18.86
N LEU A 156 -18.13 5.77 18.81
CA LEU A 156 -18.29 4.54 18.02
C LEU A 156 -17.93 4.71 16.55
N TRP A 157 -18.38 5.80 15.90
CA TRP A 157 -18.06 6.06 14.49
C TRP A 157 -16.57 6.27 14.25
N ILE A 158 -15.84 6.86 15.19
CA ILE A 158 -14.38 7.05 15.05
C ILE A 158 -13.67 5.71 15.26
N ILE A 159 -14.12 4.90 16.23
CA ILE A 159 -13.58 3.54 16.44
C ILE A 159 -13.80 2.70 15.18
N ALA A 160 -15.00 2.72 14.61
CA ALA A 160 -15.33 2.02 13.37
C ALA A 160 -14.48 2.52 12.19
N SER A 161 -14.35 3.85 12.04
CA SER A 161 -13.54 4.46 10.98
C SER A 161 -12.07 4.08 11.10
N ALA A 162 -11.51 4.12 12.31
CA ALA A 162 -10.15 3.73 12.59
C ALA A 162 -9.92 2.23 12.35
N ALA A 163 -10.87 1.37 12.71
CA ALA A 163 -10.82 -0.06 12.41
C ALA A 163 -10.87 -0.33 10.90
N VAL A 164 -11.75 0.37 10.15
CA VAL A 164 -11.83 0.27 8.69
C VAL A 164 -10.55 0.75 8.03
N LEU A 165 -9.95 1.86 8.48
CA LEU A 165 -8.67 2.34 7.94
C LEU A 165 -7.53 1.37 8.26
N ALA A 166 -7.43 0.88 9.49
CA ALA A 166 -6.41 -0.09 9.88
C ALA A 166 -6.52 -1.38 9.07
N PHE A 167 -7.75 -1.91 8.94
CA PHE A 167 -8.03 -3.11 8.16
C PHE A 167 -7.77 -2.89 6.67
N GLY A 168 -8.38 -1.85 6.10
CA GLY A 168 -8.30 -1.52 4.67
C GLY A 168 -6.88 -1.21 4.22
N ASN A 169 -6.12 -0.43 5.00
CA ASN A 169 -4.71 -0.15 4.71
C ASN A 169 -3.85 -1.40 4.79
N SER A 170 -4.04 -2.24 5.82
CA SER A 170 -3.24 -3.46 5.99
C SER A 170 -3.58 -4.52 4.94
N ALA A 171 -4.83 -4.58 4.48
CA ALA A 171 -5.25 -5.46 3.40
C ALA A 171 -4.80 -4.93 2.02
N GLY A 172 -4.91 -3.62 1.79
CA GLY A 172 -4.44 -2.94 0.57
C GLY A 172 -2.92 -3.05 0.39
N ALA A 173 -2.17 -3.02 1.48
CA ALA A 173 -0.70 -3.12 1.47
C ALA A 173 -0.16 -4.49 1.02
N VAL A 174 -1.01 -5.48 0.69
CA VAL A 174 -0.54 -6.77 0.16
C VAL A 174 0.27 -6.58 -1.14
N GLY A 175 -0.16 -5.66 -2.02
CA GLY A 175 0.59 -5.30 -3.23
C GLY A 175 1.94 -4.65 -2.91
N ASP A 176 1.96 -3.75 -1.94
CA ASP A 176 3.18 -3.08 -1.48
C ASP A 176 4.17 -4.07 -0.85
N LEU A 177 3.68 -4.98 -0.02
CA LEU A 177 4.50 -6.00 0.62
C LEU A 177 5.07 -6.99 -0.40
N ALA A 178 4.30 -7.33 -1.45
CA ALA A 178 4.81 -8.11 -2.57
C ALA A 178 5.90 -7.35 -3.35
N SER A 179 5.73 -6.03 -3.53
CA SER A 179 6.73 -5.16 -4.16
C SER A 179 7.99 -5.06 -3.30
N VAL A 180 7.84 -4.91 -2.00
CA VAL A 180 8.93 -4.94 -1.01
C VAL A 180 9.70 -6.25 -1.08
N TRP A 181 9.01 -7.38 -1.13
CA TRP A 181 9.65 -8.68 -1.32
C TRP A 181 10.43 -8.73 -2.65
N THR A 182 9.85 -8.21 -3.72
CA THR A 182 10.52 -8.12 -5.02
C THR A 182 11.82 -7.33 -4.90
N PHE A 183 11.79 -6.15 -4.27
CA PHE A 183 12.98 -5.30 -4.12
C PHE A 183 14.03 -5.94 -3.21
N TRP A 184 13.61 -6.72 -2.21
CA TRP A 184 14.49 -7.45 -1.31
C TRP A 184 15.22 -8.61 -2.01
N ASP A 185 14.60 -9.22 -3.01
CA ASP A 185 15.18 -10.36 -3.76
C ASP A 185 16.12 -9.92 -4.88
N LEU A 186 16.19 -8.62 -5.18
CA LEU A 186 17.10 -8.10 -6.21
C LEU A 186 18.56 -8.16 -5.74
N PRO A 187 19.52 -8.32 -6.68
CA PRO A 187 20.94 -8.16 -6.41
C PRO A 187 21.27 -6.84 -5.71
N ASP A 188 22.32 -6.88 -4.88
CA ASP A 188 22.79 -5.68 -4.20
C ASP A 188 23.22 -4.61 -5.22
N GLY A 189 22.84 -3.36 -4.96
CA GLY A 189 23.14 -2.25 -5.86
C GLY A 189 22.30 -2.21 -7.14
N GLU A 190 21.32 -3.10 -7.32
CA GLU A 190 20.38 -3.03 -8.45
C GLU A 190 19.66 -1.66 -8.48
N LEU A 191 19.60 -1.09 -9.69
CA LEU A 191 18.90 0.16 -9.97
C LEU A 191 17.66 -0.11 -10.82
N ILE A 192 16.60 0.60 -10.48
CA ILE A 192 15.30 0.53 -11.17
C ILE A 192 15.00 1.89 -11.77
N TYR A 193 14.58 1.92 -13.03
CA TYR A 193 14.09 3.12 -13.67
C TYR A 193 12.61 2.96 -14.03
N HIS A 194 11.81 3.95 -13.64
CA HIS A 194 10.43 4.12 -14.06
C HIS A 194 10.31 5.37 -14.93
N ASP A 195 9.47 5.32 -15.96
CA ASP A 195 8.97 6.53 -16.61
C ASP A 195 7.61 6.97 -16.06
N SER A 196 7.06 8.05 -16.61
CA SER A 196 5.75 8.57 -16.20
C SER A 196 4.55 7.73 -16.65
N GLU A 197 4.78 6.68 -17.44
CA GLU A 197 3.76 5.76 -17.96
C GLU A 197 3.79 4.41 -17.22
N GLY A 198 4.58 4.31 -16.15
CA GLY A 198 4.68 3.09 -15.33
C GLY A 198 5.55 1.99 -15.95
N ARG A 199 6.21 2.23 -17.09
CA ARG A 199 7.14 1.24 -17.62
C ARG A 199 8.35 1.17 -16.69
N ARG A 200 8.86 -0.04 -16.49
CA ARG A 200 9.98 -0.32 -15.58
C ARG A 200 11.13 -1.05 -16.27
N GLN A 201 12.36 -0.70 -15.90
CA GLN A 201 13.57 -1.39 -16.35
C GLN A 201 14.57 -1.55 -15.19
N TYR A 202 15.19 -2.73 -15.11
CA TYR A 202 16.19 -3.10 -14.12
C TYR A 202 17.61 -2.99 -14.67
N TYR A 203 18.55 -2.63 -13.81
CA TYR A 203 19.95 -2.46 -14.12
C TYR A 203 20.81 -3.01 -12.99
N THR A 204 21.71 -3.94 -13.31
CA THR A 204 22.58 -4.60 -12.34
C THR A 204 24.04 -4.15 -12.51
N PRO A 205 24.84 -4.01 -11.45
CA PRO A 205 26.26 -3.70 -11.55
C PRO A 205 27.02 -4.74 -12.41
N MET A 206 27.96 -4.31 -13.25
CA MET A 206 28.75 -5.23 -14.09
C MET A 206 29.80 -6.02 -13.30
N ASN A 207 30.14 -5.59 -12.07
CA ASN A 207 31.25 -6.16 -11.30
C ASN A 207 30.82 -7.31 -10.35
N GLU A 208 29.57 -7.76 -10.40
CA GLU A 208 29.09 -8.91 -9.64
C GLU A 208 29.07 -10.17 -10.51
N GLU A 209 30.26 -10.68 -10.86
CA GLU A 209 30.44 -12.13 -10.99
C GLU A 209 30.79 -12.66 -9.59
N LYS A 210 29.85 -13.32 -8.92
CA LYS A 210 30.15 -14.30 -7.88
C LYS A 210 30.20 -15.68 -8.50
#